data_AF-A0A2H5X911-F1
#
_entry.id   AF-A0A2H5X911-F1
#
_cell.length_a   1.000
_cell.length_b   1.000
_cell.length_c   1.000
_cell.angle_alpha   90.00
_cell.angle_beta   90.00
_cell.angle_gamma   90.00
#
_symmetry.space_group_name_H-M   'P 1'
#
loop_
_entity.id
_entity.type
_entity.pdbx_description
1 polymer ?
#
loop_
_entity_poly.entity_id
_entity_poly.type
_entity_poly.pdbx_seq_one_letter_code
_entity_poly.pdbx_strand_id
1 'polypeptide(L)' 'MIGHRPVTEFVSRTSPLWRQWRANPDAIDLNEAVRLLTQHPQWLRRPVVVAPAGVVVGYDEAALKAIARQRS' A
#
# COMPACT_ATOMS: atom_id res chain seq x y z
N MET A 1 -9.45 -5.07 1.06
CA MET A 1 -8.48 -4.85 2.15
C MET A 1 -7.27 -5.74 1.93
N ILE A 2 -6.05 -5.25 2.18
CA ILE A 2 -4.84 -6.08 2.34
C ILE A 2 -4.53 -6.10 3.84
N GLY A 3 -4.71 -7.25 4.49
CA GLY A 3 -4.76 -7.33 5.95
C GLY A 3 -5.86 -6.43 6.52
N HIS A 4 -5.52 -5.56 7.47
CA HIS A 4 -6.45 -4.59 8.07
C HIS A 4 -6.41 -3.20 7.42
N ARG A 5 -5.79 -3.06 6.24
CA ARG A 5 -5.66 -1.78 5.54
C ARG A 5 -6.38 -1.77 4.19
N PRO A 6 -6.93 -0.63 3.76
CA PRO A 6 -7.48 -0.49 2.42
C PRO A 6 -6.37 -0.62 1.37
N VAL A 7 -6.69 -1.23 0.23
CA VAL A 7 -5.72 -1.45 -0.86
C VAL A 7 -5.15 -0.14 -1.37
N THR A 8 -5.99 0.91 -1.34
CA THR A 8 -5.67 2.28 -1.75
C THR A 8 -4.45 2.85 -1.03
N GLU A 9 -4.16 2.45 0.21
CA GLU A 9 -2.95 2.87 0.94
C GLU A 9 -1.66 2.35 0.29
N PHE A 10 -1.72 1.18 -0.35
CA PHE A 10 -0.59 0.52 -1.01
C PHE A 10 -0.33 1.06 -2.42
N VAL A 11 -1.19 1.94 -2.94
CA VAL A 11 -1.12 2.39 -4.33
C VAL A 11 -0.52 3.79 -4.42
N SER A 12 0.42 3.94 -5.36
CA SER A 12 1.08 5.21 -5.62
C SER A 12 0.09 6.23 -6.14
N ARG A 13 0.17 7.46 -5.60
CA ARG A 13 -0.68 8.59 -6.03
C ARG A 13 -0.48 8.95 -7.51
N THR A 14 0.65 8.57 -8.09
CA THR A 14 0.98 8.79 -9.50
C THR A 14 0.49 7.68 -10.42
N SER A 15 -0.05 6.58 -9.88
CA SER A 15 -0.55 5.46 -10.69
C SER A 15 -1.88 5.80 -11.39
N PRO A 16 -2.12 5.25 -12.58
CA PRO A 16 -3.44 5.28 -13.22
C PRO A 16 -4.54 4.66 -12.34
N LEU A 17 -4.21 3.60 -11.60
CA LEU A 17 -5.12 2.93 -10.67
C LEU A 17 -5.64 3.87 -9.58
N TRP A 18 -4.75 4.69 -8.99
CA TRP A 18 -5.15 5.72 -8.03
C TRP A 18 -6.10 6.76 -8.62
N ARG A 19 -5.86 7.19 -9.86
CA ARG A 19 -6.73 8.15 -10.55
C ARG A 19 -8.13 7.58 -10.78
N GLN A 20 -8.21 6.31 -11.19
CA GLN A 20 -9.49 5.61 -11.39
C GLN A 20 -10.27 5.49 -10.09
N TRP A 21 -9.63 5.04 -9.00
CA TRP A 21 -10.29 4.97 -7.69
C TRP A 21 -10.72 6.32 -7.15
N ARG A 22 -9.93 7.38 -7.33
CA ARG A 22 -10.32 8.72 -6.88
C ARG A 22 -11.57 9.21 -7.62
N ALA A 23 -11.75 8.83 -8.88
CA ALA A 23 -12.92 9.17 -9.68
C ALA A 23 -14.14 8.31 -9.34
N ASN A 24 -13.93 7.02 -9.04
CA ASN A 24 -14.99 6.11 -8.62
C ASN A 24 -14.42 5.08 -7.61
N PRO A 25 -14.60 5.30 -6.30
CA PRO A 25 -14.06 4.42 -5.25
C PRO A 25 -14.59 2.98 -5.32
N ASP A 26 -15.79 2.78 -5.87
CA ASP A 26 -16.45 1.47 -5.95
C ASP A 26 -16.17 0.75 -7.28
N ALA A 27 -15.45 1.37 -8.22
CA ALA A 27 -15.22 0.82 -9.56
C ALA A 27 -14.31 -0.42 -9.60
N ILE A 28 -13.48 -0.63 -8.59
CA ILE A 28 -12.45 -1.67 -8.59
C ILE A 28 -12.50 -2.41 -7.26
N ASP A 29 -12.84 -3.69 -7.33
CA ASP A 29 -12.82 -4.57 -6.18
C ASP A 29 -11.39 -4.95 -5.74
N LEU A 30 -11.29 -5.62 -4.59
CA LEU A 30 -10.02 -6.05 -4.02
C LEU A 30 -9.21 -6.96 -4.95
N ASN A 31 -9.86 -7.96 -5.56
CA ASN A 31 -9.16 -8.98 -6.34
C ASN A 31 -8.59 -8.36 -7.61
N GLU A 32 -9.38 -7.50 -8.27
CA GLU A 32 -8.95 -6.76 -9.44
C GLU A 32 -7.80 -5.81 -9.11
N ALA A 33 -7.86 -5.11 -7.98
CA ALA A 33 -6.78 -4.25 -7.54
C ALA A 33 -5.47 -5.02 -7.28
N VAL A 34 -5.55 -6.18 -6.63
CA VAL A 34 -4.38 -7.05 -6.39
C VAL A 34 -3.82 -7.59 -7.71
N ARG A 35 -4.70 -7.99 -8.64
CA ARG A 35 -4.30 -8.44 -9.99
C ARG A 35 -3.55 -7.33 -10.73
N LEU A 36 -4.09 -6.12 -10.74
CA LEU A 36 -3.47 -4.96 -11.38
C LEU A 36 -2.14 -4.58 -10.74
N LEU A 37 -2.04 -4.61 -9.41
CA LEU A 37 -0.77 -4.33 -8.70
C LEU A 37 0.28 -5.41 -8.94
N THR A 38 -0.13 -6.66 -9.14
CA THR A 38 0.78 -7.75 -9.54
C THR A 38 1.30 -7.56 -10.97
N GLN A 39 0.42 -7.11 -11.89
CA GLN A 39 0.78 -6.84 -13.29
C GLN A 39 1.60 -5.56 -13.47
N HIS A 40 1.37 -4.56 -12.63
CA HIS A 40 2.02 -3.26 -12.68
C HIS A 40 2.64 -2.91 -11.33
N PRO A 41 3.72 -3.61 -10.92
CA PRO A 41 4.30 -3.47 -9.58
C PRO A 41 4.88 -2.07 -9.31
N GLN A 42 5.15 -1.26 -10.34
CA GLN A 42 5.53 0.14 -10.22
C GLN A 42 4.41 1.04 -9.66
N TRP A 43 3.16 0.57 -9.65
CA TRP A 43 2.04 1.27 -9.03
C TRP A 43 1.95 1.06 -7.54
N LEU A 44 2.71 0.13 -6.96
CA LEU A 44 2.81 -0.06 -5.52
C LEU A 44 3.63 1.08 -4.89
N ARG A 45 3.17 1.66 -3.77
CA ARG A 45 4.00 2.54 -2.93
C ARG A 45 5.13 1.73 -2.32
N ARG A 46 6.34 2.28 -2.35
CA ARG A 46 7.55 1.65 -1.83
C ARG A 46 8.30 2.63 -0.91
N PRO A 47 9.04 2.14 0.11
CA PRO A 47 9.12 0.74 0.55
C PRO A 47 7.82 0.25 1.20
N VAL A 48 7.63 -1.08 1.25
CA VAL A 48 6.63 -1.72 2.13
C VAL A 48 7.38 -2.56 3.14
N VAL A 49 7.28 -2.21 4.42
CA VAL A 49 7.92 -2.91 5.52
C VAL A 49 6.85 -3.64 6.31
N VAL A 50 7.02 -4.95 6.47
CA VAL A 50 6.13 -5.81 7.26
C VAL A 50 6.93 -6.37 8.42
N ALA A 51 6.44 -6.14 9.64
CA ALA A 51 7.02 -6.63 10.88
C ALA A 51 5.90 -7.07 11.85
N PRO A 52 6.20 -7.85 12.90
CA PRO A 52 5.19 -8.18 13.93
C PRO A 52 4.53 -6.94 14.56
N ALA A 53 5.32 -5.87 14.68
CA ALA A 53 4.92 -4.54 15.14
C ALA A 53 3.87 -3.85 14.26
N GLY A 54 3.75 -4.25 13.00
CA GLY A 54 2.85 -3.63 12.02
C GLY A 54 3.46 -3.46 10.63
N VAL A 55 2.76 -2.67 9.82
CA VAL A 55 3.08 -2.42 8.41
C VAL A 55 3.36 -0.93 8.20
N VAL A 56 4.45 -0.62 7.48
CA VAL A 56 4.74 0.74 7.00
C VAL A 56 4.72 0.74 5.48
N VAL A 57 4.01 1.71 4.89
CA VAL A 57 3.83 1.85 3.46
C VAL A 57 4.34 3.23 3.01
N GLY A 58 5.36 3.23 2.16
CA GLY A 58 6.12 4.42 1.82
C GLY A 58 7.17 4.78 2.88
N TYR A 59 7.84 5.90 2.67
CA TYR A 59 8.83 6.41 3.62
C TYR A 59 8.13 7.25 4.71
N ASP A 60 8.24 6.78 5.94
CA ASP A 60 7.88 7.49 7.17
C ASP A 60 8.98 7.21 8.20
N GLU A 61 9.84 8.20 8.44
CA GLU A 61 11.02 8.04 9.29
C GLU A 61 10.66 7.65 10.73
N ALA A 62 9.61 8.26 11.29
CA ALA A 62 9.19 7.99 12.65
C ALA A 62 8.63 6.57 12.80
N ALA A 63 7.77 6.16 11.86
CA ALA A 63 7.19 4.82 11.86
C ALA A 63 8.25 3.74 11.61
N LEU A 64 9.20 3.99 10.71
CA LEU A 64 10.32 3.07 10.45
C LEU A 64 11.23 2.92 11.67
N LYS A 65 11.57 4.02 12.36
CA LYS A 65 12.35 3.97 13.61
C LYS A 65 11.62 3.22 14.71
N ALA A 66 10.31 3.40 14.84
CA ALA A 66 9.50 2.68 15.81
C ALA A 66 9.51 1.16 15.56
N ILE A 67 9.34 0.74 14.30
CA ILE A 67 9.41 -0.68 13.93
C ILE A 67 10.82 -1.25 14.17
N ALA A 68 11.88 -0.51 13.83
CA ALA A 68 13.25 -0.98 14.01
C ALA A 68 13.61 -1.23 15.49
N ARG A 69 13.16 -0.35 16.40
CA ARG A 69 13.39 -0.47 17.85
C ARG A 69 12.73 -1.68 18.49
N GLN A 70 11.64 -2.19 17.92
CA GLN A 70 10.92 -3.36 18.45
C GLN A 70 11.55 -4.70 18.05
N ARG A 71 12.61 -4.68 17.22
CA ARG A 71 13.37 -5.88 16.82
C ARG A 71 14.69 -6.04 17.61
N SER A 72 14.95 -5.15 18.57
CA SER A 72 16.16 -5.10 19.41
C SER A 72 16.01 -5.96 20.66
#